data_AF-A0A7V6NM76-F1
#
_entry.id   AF-A0A7V6NM76-F1
#
_cell.length_a   1.000
_cell.length_b   1.000
_cell.length_c   1.000
_cell.angle_alpha   90.00
_cell.angle_beta   90.00
_cell.angle_gamma   90.00
#
_symmetry.space_group_name_H-M   'P 1'
#
loop_
_entity.id
_entity.type
_entity.pdbx_description
1 polymer ?
#
loop_
_entity_poly.entity_id
_entity_poly.type
_entity_poly.pdbx_seq_one_letter_code
_entity_poly.pdbx_strand_id
1 'polypeptide(L)' 'MKLNFNEKQIELLNKIGFDFDVTGDLSDDEIMEIDEKVSDYFAYYGLDENDSVNDTGLLCESIMDILGEL' A
#
# COMPACT_ATOMS: atom_id res chain seq x y z
N MET A 1 0.83 14.97 5.42
CA MET A 1 -0.34 14.40 6.08
C MET A 1 0.05 13.10 6.77
N LYS A 2 -0.46 12.88 7.99
CA LYS A 2 -0.25 11.63 8.71
C LYS A 2 -1.36 10.62 8.39
N LEU A 3 -0.98 9.45 7.89
CA LEU A 3 -1.85 8.31 7.62
C LEU A 3 -1.75 7.27 8.73
N ASN A 4 -2.86 6.61 9.06
CA ASN A 4 -2.91 5.58 10.10
C ASN A 4 -3.02 4.19 9.47
N PHE A 5 -1.86 3.58 9.20
CA PHE A 5 -1.79 2.19 8.77
C PHE A 5 -1.79 1.25 9.98
N ASN A 6 -2.45 0.10 9.85
CA ASN A 6 -2.35 -0.97 10.83
C ASN A 6 -1.03 -1.75 10.69
N GLU A 7 -0.73 -2.61 11.67
CA GLU A 7 0.54 -3.36 11.71
C GLU A 7 0.79 -4.19 10.43
N LYS A 8 -0.22 -4.86 9.89
CA LYS A 8 -0.07 -5.66 8.66
C LYS A 8 0.20 -4.78 7.44
N GLN A 9 -0.49 -3.64 7.34
CA GLN A 9 -0.26 -2.67 6.26
C GLN A 9 1.16 -2.12 6.33
N ILE A 10 1.65 -1.78 7.53
CA ILE A 10 3.03 -1.34 7.74
C ILE A 10 4.03 -2.45 7.37
N GLU A 11 3.78 -3.70 7.74
CA GLU A 11 4.61 -4.84 7.34
C GLU A 11 4.71 -4.97 5.81
N LEU A 12 3.57 -4.82 5.10
CA LEU A 12 3.55 -4.83 3.64
C LEU A 12 4.29 -3.64 3.02
N LEU A 13 4.06 -2.42 3.52
CA LEU A 13 4.75 -1.22 3.05
C LEU A 13 6.27 -1.32 3.26
N ASN A 14 6.71 -1.87 4.40
CA ASN A 14 8.12 -2.14 4.66
C ASN A 14 8.70 -3.18 3.69
N LYS A 15 7.89 -4.16 3.27
CA LYS A 15 8.30 -5.16 2.27
C LYS A 15 8.43 -4.56 0.87
N ILE A 16 7.55 -3.63 0.51
CA ILE A 16 7.61 -2.87 -0.76
C ILE A 16 8.86 -1.98 -0.78
N GLY A 17 9.11 -1.25 0.31
CA GLY A 17 10.29 -0.42 0.50
C GLY A 17 10.14 0.99 -0.06
N PHE A 18 10.48 1.97 0.80
CA PHE A 18 10.42 3.40 0.52
C PHE A 18 11.64 4.09 1.11
N ASP A 19 12.07 5.20 0.50
CA ASP A 19 13.21 6.00 0.98
C ASP A 19 12.81 7.01 2.07
N PHE A 20 11.61 6.85 2.63
CA PHE A 20 11.01 7.71 3.65
C PHE A 20 10.21 6.89 4.67
N ASP A 21 9.84 7.53 5.80
CA ASP A 21 9.06 6.89 6.86
C ASP A 21 7.55 6.97 6.56
N VAL A 22 6.97 5.85 6.14
CA VAL A 22 5.53 5.69 5.82
C VAL A 22 4.60 5.91 7.02
N THR A 23 5.13 5.95 8.25
CA THR A 23 4.35 6.20 9.48
C THR A 23 4.42 7.66 9.94
N GLY A 24 5.23 8.46 9.26
CA GLY A 24 5.48 9.87 9.53
C GLY A 24 4.43 10.81 8.95
N ASP A 25 4.83 12.08 8.79
CA ASP A 25 4.03 13.10 8.11
C ASP A 25 4.44 13.16 6.63
N LEU A 26 3.56 12.69 5.74
CA LEU A 26 3.86 12.44 4.34
C LEU A 26 3.49 13.64 3.45
N SER A 27 4.35 14.02 2.52
CA SER A 27 3.99 14.94 1.44
C SER A 27 3.03 14.29 0.44
N ASP A 28 2.38 15.11 -0.38
CA ASP A 28 1.51 14.62 -1.46
C ASP A 28 2.30 13.73 -2.45
N ASP A 29 3.57 14.06 -2.71
CA ASP A 29 4.46 13.26 -3.56
C ASP A 29 4.76 11.89 -2.93
N GLU A 30 5.02 11.81 -1.63
CA GLU A 30 5.23 10.54 -0.92
C GLU A 30 3.95 9.69 -0.88
N ILE A 31 2.78 10.31 -0.75
CA ILE A 31 1.47 9.63 -0.81
C ILE A 31 1.25 9.04 -2.21
N MET A 32 1.51 9.80 -3.27
CA MET A 32 1.44 9.31 -4.66
C MET A 32 2.41 8.15 -4.90
N GLU A 33 3.64 8.22 -4.36
CA GLU A 33 4.61 7.14 -4.49
C GLU A 33 4.16 5.86 -3.78
N ILE A 34 3.51 5.98 -2.61
CA ILE A 34 2.90 4.82 -1.94
C ILE A 34 1.81 4.21 -2.83
N ASP A 35 0.89 5.03 -3.36
CA ASP A 35 -0.22 4.56 -4.20
C ASP A 35 0.27 3.80 -5.45
N GLU A 36 1.25 4.38 -6.15
CA GLU A 36 1.85 3.77 -7.35
C GLU A 36 2.51 2.42 -7.02
N LYS A 37 3.37 2.38 -6.01
CA LYS A 37 4.10 1.15 -5.65
C LYS A 37 3.18 0.07 -5.09
N VAL A 38 2.13 0.42 -4.34
CA VAL A 38 1.14 -0.53 -3.83
C VAL A 38 0.29 -1.09 -4.97
N SER A 39 -0.11 -0.24 -5.92
CA SER A 39 -0.83 -0.65 -7.13
C SER A 39 -0.02 -1.63 -7.98
N ASP A 40 1.28 -1.33 -8.19
CA ASP A 40 2.20 -2.24 -8.88
C ASP A 40 2.34 -3.57 -8.11
N TYR A 41 2.51 -3.51 -6.80
CA TYR A 41 2.65 -4.70 -5.97
C TYR A 41 1.37 -5.58 -6.01
N PHE A 42 0.19 -4.96 -6.02
CA PHE A 42 -1.08 -5.66 -6.26
C PHE A 42 -1.09 -6.36 -7.62
N ALA A 43 -0.68 -5.68 -8.69
CA ALA A 43 -0.67 -6.27 -10.03
C ALA A 43 0.26 -7.50 -10.14
N TYR A 44 1.39 -7.50 -9.44
CA TYR A 44 2.35 -8.62 -9.46
C TYR A 44 2.02 -9.75 -8.47
N TYR A 45 1.43 -9.44 -7.32
CA TYR A 45 1.34 -10.39 -6.19
C TYR A 45 -0.05 -10.48 -5.55
N GLY A 46 -0.98 -9.61 -5.93
CA GLY A 46 -2.32 -9.50 -5.34
C GLY A 46 -3.36 -10.48 -5.90
N LEU A 47 -3.05 -11.14 -7.01
CA LEU A 47 -3.94 -12.11 -7.66
C LEU A 47 -3.40 -13.54 -7.50
N ASP A 48 -4.31 -14.49 -7.35
CA ASP A 48 -4.02 -15.93 -7.39
C ASP A 48 -4.06 -16.50 -8.82
N GLU A 49 -3.92 -17.82 -8.96
CA GLU A 49 -3.92 -18.51 -10.25
C GLU A 49 -5.25 -18.43 -11.03
N ASN A 50 -6.34 -17.99 -10.39
CA ASN A 50 -7.66 -17.83 -10.98
C ASN A 50 -8.02 -16.35 -11.16
N ASP A 51 -7.03 -15.45 -11.18
CA ASP A 51 -7.19 -14.00 -11.21
C ASP A 51 -8.09 -13.46 -10.07
N SER A 52 -8.19 -14.20 -8.96
CA SER A 52 -8.95 -13.80 -7.78
C SER A 52 -8.04 -13.06 -6.81
N VAL A 53 -8.57 -12.03 -6.14
CA VAL A 53 -7.83 -11.27 -5.14
C VAL A 53 -7.48 -12.18 -3.97
N ASN A 54 -6.19 -12.28 -3.66
CA ASN A 54 -5.66 -13.08 -2.56
C ASN A 54 -5.45 -12.23 -1.29
N ASP A 55 -4.97 -12.83 -0.20
CA ASP A 55 -4.74 -12.12 1.07
C ASP A 55 -3.78 -10.91 0.96
N THR A 56 -2.78 -11.00 0.07
CA THR A 56 -1.87 -9.89 -0.22
C THR A 56 -2.58 -8.80 -1.01
N GLY A 57 -3.41 -9.18 -1.98
CA GLY A 57 -4.23 -8.27 -2.76
C GLY A 57 -5.20 -7.48 -1.89
N LEU A 58 -5.92 -8.15 -1.00
CA LEU A 58 -6.82 -7.51 -0.02
C LEU A 58 -6.09 -6.50 0.86
N LEU A 59 -4.84 -6.80 1.23
CA LEU A 59 -4.03 -5.89 2.02
C LEU A 59 -3.61 -4.65 1.21
N CYS A 60 -3.25 -4.81 -0.07
CA CYS A 60 -2.97 -3.69 -0.96
C CYS A 60 -4.22 -2.83 -1.19
N GLU A 61 -5.38 -3.44 -1.47
CA GLU A 61 -6.66 -2.74 -1.61
C GLU A 61 -6.98 -1.91 -0.37
N SER A 62 -6.81 -2.49 0.83
CA SER A 62 -7.06 -1.76 2.07
C SER A 62 -6.13 -0.56 2.31
N ILE A 63 -4.95 -0.53 1.68
CA ILE A 63 -4.05 0.62 1.73
C ILE A 63 -4.53 1.66 0.70
N MET A 64 -4.81 1.24 -0.53
CA MET A 64 -5.33 2.13 -1.58
C MET A 64 -6.64 2.82 -1.15
N ASP A 65 -7.52 2.12 -0.42
CA ASP A 65 -8.73 2.70 0.16
C ASP A 65 -8.41 3.86 1.11
N ILE A 66 -7.39 3.73 1.97
CA ILE A 66 -6.95 4.81 2.87
C ILE A 66 -6.42 6.02 2.08
N LEU A 67 -5.69 5.76 0.99
CA LEU A 67 -5.14 6.81 0.13
C LEU A 67 -6.22 7.53 -0.69
N GLY A 68 -7.28 6.80 -1.09
CA GLY A 68 -8.40 7.34 -1.87
C GLY A 68 -9.41 8.17 -1.06
N GLU A 69 -9.36 8.12 0.27
CA GLU A 69 -10.19 8.94 1.16
C GLU A 69 -9.63 10.35 1.43
N LEU A 70 -8.48 10.69 0.82
CA LEU A 70 -7.75 11.95 1.03
C LEU A 70 -8.30 13.17 0.27
#